data_AF-A0A8S3Y9M6-F1
#
_entry.id   AF-A0A8S3Y9M6-F1
#
_cell.length_a   1.000
_cell.length_b   1.000
_cell.length_c   1.000
_cell.angle_alpha   90.00
_cell.angle_beta   90.00
_cell.angle_gamma   90.00
#
_symmetry.space_group_name_H-M   'P 1'
#
loop_
_entity.id
_entity.type
_entity.pdbx_description
1 polymer ?
#
loop_
_entity_poly.entity_id
_entity_poly.type
_entity_poly.pdbx_seq_one_letter_code
_entity_poly.pdbx_strand_id
1 'polypeptide(L)'
;MIQGIASHARSLLHDVDSNVVERYHSIIAKYVGGKRVNFSLKNSYETRCIASAVSFNEENSLSKLYKKMTNKSPRGKLKMWEERKRKQKVLSKRYTKKKRRLVFSQKCSDKDYGQSCEKPDMPVEVLDKMKNDFMKSLKKTDEERAIIERKTILQSANGEWLEMRRSLLTASNFARVVKKAY
;
A
#
# COMPACT_ATOMS: atom_id res chain seq x y z
N MET A 1 -18.17 -3.89 -27.14
CA MET A 1 -17.48 -3.76 -25.84
C MET A 1 -15.94 -3.70 -25.98
N ILE A 2 -15.33 -4.48 -26.88
CA ILE A 2 -13.86 -4.55 -27.07
C ILE A 2 -13.29 -3.31 -27.80
N GLN A 3 -14.00 -2.73 -28.76
CA GLN A 3 -13.51 -1.58 -29.54
C GLN A 3 -13.25 -0.30 -28.71
N GLY A 4 -14.11 0.00 -27.72
CA GLY A 4 -13.94 1.18 -26.87
C GLY A 4 -12.71 1.08 -25.94
N ILE A 5 -12.34 -0.14 -25.53
CA ILE A 5 -11.12 -0.36 -24.73
C ILE A 5 -9.88 -0.22 -25.61
N ALA A 6 -9.94 -0.76 -26.83
CA ALA A 6 -8.84 -0.67 -27.79
C ALA A 6 -8.53 0.78 -28.21
N SER A 7 -9.56 1.61 -28.43
CA SER A 7 -9.38 3.03 -28.77
C SER A 7 -8.75 3.85 -27.65
N HIS A 8 -8.97 3.46 -26.38
CA HIS A 8 -8.40 4.13 -25.20
C HIS A 8 -7.14 3.42 -24.65
N ALA A 9 -6.64 2.39 -25.32
CA ALA A 9 -5.50 1.59 -24.86
C ALA A 9 -4.23 2.43 -24.64
N ARG A 10 -3.96 3.44 -25.48
CA ARG A 10 -2.84 4.37 -25.27
C ARG A 10 -3.02 5.22 -24.02
N SER A 11 -4.20 5.78 -23.78
CA SER A 11 -4.48 6.55 -22.54
C SER A 11 -4.37 5.69 -21.28
N LEU A 12 -4.86 4.44 -21.34
CA LEU A 12 -4.74 3.45 -20.26
C LEU A 12 -3.28 3.07 -19.98
N LEU A 13 -2.48 2.83 -21.04
CA LEU A 13 -1.05 2.50 -20.92
C LEU A 13 -0.23 3.66 -20.35
N HIS A 14 -0.62 4.90 -20.63
CA HIS A 14 0.06 6.09 -20.13
C HIS A 14 -0.55 6.62 -18.81
N ASP A 15 -1.65 6.03 -18.33
CA ASP A 15 -2.45 6.45 -17.17
C ASP A 15 -2.62 7.97 -17.14
N VAL A 16 -3.09 8.45 -18.30
CA VAL A 16 -3.52 9.83 -18.56
C VAL A 16 -5.03 9.82 -18.39
N ASP A 17 -5.49 10.42 -17.31
CA ASP A 17 -6.88 10.74 -17.04
C ASP A 17 -7.34 11.84 -18.01
N SER A 18 -7.54 11.44 -19.28
CA SER A 18 -7.81 12.33 -20.42
C SER A 18 -9.18 13.00 -20.36
N ASN A 19 -10.07 12.55 -19.47
CA ASN A 19 -11.42 13.06 -19.37
C ASN A 19 -11.68 13.77 -18.03
N VAL A 20 -12.18 15.01 -18.11
CA VAL A 20 -12.67 15.79 -16.96
C VAL A 20 -13.73 14.99 -16.17
N VAL A 21 -14.54 14.18 -16.87
CA VAL A 21 -15.56 13.33 -16.26
C VAL A 21 -14.93 12.23 -15.39
N GLU A 22 -13.84 11.61 -15.83
CA GLU A 22 -13.13 10.57 -15.05
C GLU A 22 -12.50 11.16 -13.80
N ARG A 23 -11.91 12.36 -13.93
CA ARG A 23 -11.36 13.13 -12.80
C ARG A 23 -12.44 13.48 -11.79
N TYR A 24 -13.61 13.94 -12.25
CA TYR A 24 -14.75 14.22 -11.40
C TYR A 24 -15.26 12.94 -10.70
N HIS A 25 -15.42 11.84 -11.43
CA HIS A 25 -15.84 10.55 -10.86
C HIS A 25 -14.86 10.01 -9.81
N SER A 26 -13.56 10.23 -9.97
CA SER A 26 -12.55 9.88 -8.95
C SER A 26 -12.78 10.61 -7.62
N ILE A 27 -13.32 11.83 -7.66
CA ILE A 27 -13.64 12.63 -6.48
C ILE A 27 -14.94 12.15 -5.87
N ILE A 28 -15.96 11.88 -6.70
CA ILE A 28 -17.21 11.24 -6.24
C ILE A 28 -16.88 9.95 -5.48
N ALA A 29 -16.00 9.10 -6.02
CA ALA A 29 -15.60 7.86 -5.37
C ALA A 29 -15.00 8.07 -3.96
N LYS A 30 -14.24 9.16 -3.75
CA LYS A 30 -13.68 9.54 -2.44
C LYS A 30 -14.76 10.00 -1.47
N TYR A 31 -15.70 10.84 -1.92
CA TYR A 31 -16.83 11.29 -1.10
C TYR A 31 -17.80 10.14 -0.78
N VAL A 32 -17.96 9.20 -1.69
CA VAL A 32 -18.74 7.96 -1.51
C VAL A 32 -17.99 6.94 -0.62
N GLY A 33 -16.68 7.10 -0.45
CA GLY A 33 -15.84 6.25 0.41
C GLY A 33 -15.61 4.84 -0.16
N GLY A 34 -15.68 4.68 -1.48
CA GLY A 34 -15.54 3.37 -2.14
C GLY A 34 -16.60 2.37 -1.66
N LYS A 35 -17.82 2.47 -2.22
CA LYS A 35 -18.98 1.55 -2.07
C LYS A 35 -19.07 0.82 -0.71
N ARG A 36 -19.89 1.34 0.21
CA ARG A 36 -20.92 0.61 1.02
C ARG A 36 -21.29 1.23 2.37
N VAL A 37 -20.62 2.28 2.85
CA VAL A 37 -20.87 2.76 4.23
C VAL A 37 -22.26 3.40 4.42
N ASN A 38 -22.84 4.02 3.39
CA ASN A 38 -24.13 4.74 3.51
C ASN A 38 -24.93 4.70 2.18
N PHE A 39 -25.21 3.52 1.62
CA PHE A 39 -26.00 3.41 0.37
C PHE A 39 -27.51 3.51 0.60
N SER A 40 -28.00 3.07 1.76
CA SER A 40 -29.43 2.96 2.09
C SER A 40 -30.08 4.25 2.60
N LEU A 41 -29.31 5.32 2.82
CA LEU A 41 -29.84 6.60 3.30
C LEU A 41 -30.33 7.45 2.11
N LYS A 42 -31.60 7.86 2.15
CA LYS A 42 -32.20 8.78 1.17
C LYS A 42 -31.35 10.06 1.03
N ASN A 43 -31.13 10.53 -0.20
CA ASN A 43 -30.30 11.71 -0.56
C ASN A 43 -28.80 11.62 -0.24
N SER A 44 -28.30 10.49 0.27
CA SER A 44 -26.88 10.35 0.64
C SER A 44 -25.95 10.39 -0.58
N TYR A 45 -26.32 9.77 -1.70
CA TYR A 45 -25.52 9.77 -2.93
C TYR A 45 -25.55 11.14 -3.62
N GLU A 46 -26.73 11.74 -3.76
CA GLU A 46 -26.91 13.06 -4.37
C GLU A 46 -26.13 14.15 -3.62
N THR A 47 -26.25 14.19 -2.29
CA THR A 47 -25.49 15.14 -1.45
C THR A 47 -23.98 14.98 -1.62
N ARG A 48 -23.50 13.74 -1.79
CA ARG A 48 -22.07 13.47 -2.04
C ARG A 48 -21.63 13.90 -3.44
N CYS A 49 -22.49 13.78 -4.44
CA CYS A 49 -22.23 14.30 -5.79
C CYS A 49 -22.14 15.84 -5.77
N ILE A 50 -23.09 16.49 -5.10
CA ILE A 50 -23.09 17.96 -4.93
C ILE A 50 -21.83 18.42 -4.19
N ALA A 51 -21.49 17.77 -3.07
CA ALA A 51 -20.27 18.08 -2.32
C ALA A 51 -18.99 17.84 -3.15
N SER A 52 -18.99 16.80 -3.98
CA SER A 52 -17.89 16.52 -4.91
C SER A 52 -17.74 17.60 -5.97
N ALA A 53 -18.86 18.11 -6.51
CA ALA A 53 -18.86 19.18 -7.51
C ALA A 53 -18.29 20.49 -6.92
N VAL A 54 -18.73 20.87 -5.72
CA VAL A 54 -18.20 22.04 -5.01
C VAL A 54 -16.70 21.90 -4.75
N SER A 55 -16.26 20.72 -4.31
CA SER A 55 -14.84 20.43 -4.05
C SER A 55 -13.97 20.37 -5.31
N PHE A 56 -14.55 19.96 -6.44
CA PHE A 56 -13.88 19.90 -7.73
C PHE A 56 -13.66 21.29 -8.32
N ASN A 57 -14.67 22.16 -8.22
CA ASN A 57 -14.69 23.48 -8.82
C ASN A 57 -14.04 24.55 -7.94
N GLU A 58 -14.14 24.44 -6.62
CA GLU A 58 -13.65 25.48 -5.71
C GLU A 58 -12.41 25.09 -4.91
N GLU A 59 -11.42 25.98 -4.90
CA GLU A 59 -10.36 25.95 -3.89
C GLU A 59 -10.87 26.56 -2.57
N ASN A 60 -10.54 25.95 -1.43
CA ASN A 60 -10.93 26.36 -0.07
C ASN A 60 -12.46 26.31 0.21
N SER A 61 -13.10 25.22 -0.21
CA SER A 61 -14.55 25.03 -0.09
C SER A 61 -15.06 25.05 1.36
N LEU A 62 -14.28 24.60 2.35
CA LEU A 62 -14.71 24.57 3.74
C LEU A 62 -14.67 25.97 4.37
N SER A 63 -13.64 26.76 4.09
CA SER A 63 -13.58 28.13 4.63
C SER A 63 -14.69 29.03 4.09
N LYS A 64 -15.03 28.88 2.81
CA LYS A 64 -16.12 29.62 2.18
C LYS A 64 -17.47 29.20 2.73
N LEU A 65 -17.71 27.89 2.87
CA LEU A 65 -18.92 27.36 3.46
C LEU A 65 -19.09 27.85 4.90
N TYR A 66 -18.03 27.80 5.72
CA TYR A 66 -18.05 28.31 7.09
C TYR A 66 -18.38 29.80 7.14
N LYS A 67 -17.75 30.61 6.27
CA LYS A 67 -18.01 32.05 6.19
C LYS A 67 -19.47 32.35 5.81
N LYS A 68 -20.06 31.54 4.92
CA LYS A 68 -21.47 31.66 4.53
C LYS A 68 -22.44 31.25 5.64
N MET A 69 -22.14 30.18 6.38
CA MET A 69 -23.02 29.70 7.46
C MET A 69 -22.97 30.59 8.72
N THR A 70 -21.78 31.12 9.05
CA THR A 70 -21.56 31.81 10.33
C THR A 70 -21.39 33.32 10.21
N ASN A 71 -21.39 33.87 8.98
CA ASN A 71 -21.02 35.25 8.64
C ASN A 71 -19.64 35.70 9.17
N LYS A 72 -18.85 34.77 9.71
CA LYS A 72 -17.53 35.02 10.30
C LYS A 72 -16.49 34.19 9.56
N SER A 73 -15.30 34.76 9.39
CA SER A 73 -14.19 34.00 8.83
C SER A 73 -13.80 32.87 9.80
N PRO A 74 -13.51 31.66 9.31
CA PRO A 74 -13.02 30.59 10.17
C PRO A 74 -11.68 30.96 10.80
N ARG A 75 -11.50 30.56 12.05
CA ARG A 75 -10.25 30.74 12.81
C ARG A 75 -9.11 29.94 12.18
N GLY A 76 -7.87 30.34 12.49
CA GLY A 76 -6.65 29.96 11.76
C GLY A 76 -6.46 28.45 11.48
N LYS A 77 -6.94 27.54 12.34
CA LYS A 77 -6.76 26.09 12.15
C LYS A 77 -7.33 25.57 10.83
N LEU A 78 -8.54 26.00 10.44
CA LEU A 78 -9.17 25.54 9.20
C LEU A 78 -8.44 26.06 7.97
N LYS A 79 -8.12 27.37 7.97
CA LYS A 79 -7.34 28.01 6.90
C LYS A 79 -5.96 27.37 6.76
N MET A 80 -5.25 27.12 7.86
CA MET A 80 -3.94 26.46 7.84
C MET A 80 -4.02 25.04 7.25
N TRP A 81 -5.08 24.30 7.54
CA TRP A 81 -5.28 22.96 6.98
C TRP A 81 -5.54 23.01 5.47
N GLU A 82 -6.38 23.93 5.00
CA GLU A 82 -6.64 24.13 3.56
C GLU A 82 -5.38 24.61 2.82
N GLU A 83 -4.64 25.54 3.41
CA GLU A 83 -3.34 26.02 2.90
C GLU A 83 -2.34 24.87 2.76
N ARG A 84 -2.28 23.97 3.75
CA ARG A 84 -1.42 22.77 3.71
C ARG A 84 -1.83 21.83 2.59
N LYS A 85 -3.14 21.61 2.39
CA LYS A 85 -3.68 20.80 1.27
C LYS A 85 -3.34 21.43 -0.08
N ARG A 86 -3.46 22.75 -0.22
CA ARG A 86 -3.09 23.51 -1.43
C ARG A 86 -1.60 23.32 -1.74
N LYS A 87 -0.73 23.54 -0.76
CA LYS A 87 0.73 23.33 -0.89
C LYS A 87 1.05 21.90 -1.30
N GLN A 88 0.41 20.91 -0.68
CA GLN A 88 0.60 19.49 -1.02
C GLN A 88 0.17 19.18 -2.46
N LYS A 89 -0.95 19.74 -2.94
CA LYS A 89 -1.43 19.61 -4.34
C LYS A 89 -0.45 20.23 -5.34
N VAL A 90 0.14 21.38 -5.01
CA VAL A 90 1.17 22.03 -5.85
C VAL A 90 2.45 21.20 -5.88
N LEU A 91 2.91 20.71 -4.72
CA LEU A 91 4.07 19.83 -4.65
C LEU A 91 3.84 18.53 -5.43
N SER A 92 2.67 17.89 -5.29
CA SER A 92 2.35 16.66 -6.03
C SER A 92 2.26 16.87 -7.54
N LYS A 93 1.94 18.08 -8.01
CA LYS A 93 1.98 18.43 -9.44
C LYS A 93 3.41 18.65 -9.94
N ARG A 94 4.28 19.24 -9.12
CA ARG A 94 5.71 19.46 -9.45
C ARG A 94 6.50 18.16 -9.52
N TYR A 95 6.22 17.23 -8.61
CA TYR A 95 6.72 15.87 -8.67
C TYR A 95 5.69 15.00 -9.38
N THR A 96 5.65 15.04 -10.71
CA THR A 96 5.14 13.89 -11.47
C THR A 96 6.03 12.72 -11.05
N LYS A 97 5.62 11.96 -10.03
CA LYS A 97 6.33 10.75 -9.64
C LYS A 97 6.46 9.98 -10.94
N LYS A 98 7.70 9.75 -11.42
CA LYS A 98 7.97 8.66 -12.36
C LYS A 98 7.28 7.48 -11.72
N LYS A 99 6.11 7.09 -12.24
CA LYS A 99 5.33 5.99 -11.68
C LYS A 99 6.34 4.87 -11.66
N ARG A 100 6.74 4.42 -10.48
CA ARG A 100 7.58 3.24 -10.36
C ARG A 100 6.76 2.21 -11.09
N ARG A 101 7.21 1.84 -12.30
CA ARG A 101 6.63 0.72 -13.03
C ARG A 101 6.44 -0.36 -11.98
N LEU A 102 5.22 -0.90 -11.86
CA LEU A 102 4.97 -2.01 -10.96
C LEU A 102 6.16 -2.96 -11.14
N VAL A 103 6.87 -3.26 -10.06
CA VAL A 103 8.00 -4.20 -10.11
C VAL A 103 7.53 -5.51 -10.75
N PHE A 104 6.24 -5.81 -10.58
CA PHE A 104 5.45 -6.73 -11.37
C PHE A 104 5.04 -6.10 -12.71
N SER A 105 6.02 -5.84 -13.58
CA SER A 105 5.73 -5.84 -15.00
C SER A 105 5.33 -7.28 -15.31
N GLN A 106 4.08 -7.49 -15.71
CA GLN A 106 3.59 -8.76 -16.23
C GLN A 106 4.27 -9.04 -17.57
N LYS A 107 5.57 -9.33 -17.50
CA LYS A 107 6.41 -9.75 -18.60
C LYS A 107 7.14 -10.99 -18.12
N CYS A 108 6.65 -12.11 -18.64
CA CYS A 108 7.26 -13.42 -18.62
C CYS A 108 7.25 -14.08 -17.23
N SER A 109 6.93 -15.38 -17.21
CA SER A 109 7.29 -16.24 -16.10
C SER A 109 8.75 -15.97 -15.75
N ASP A 110 9.01 -15.67 -14.49
CA ASP A 110 10.36 -15.54 -13.99
C ASP A 110 11.07 -16.88 -14.26
N LYS A 111 12.28 -16.84 -14.84
CA LYS A 111 13.03 -18.07 -15.14
C LYS A 111 13.40 -18.79 -13.86
N ASP A 112 13.51 -18.04 -12.77
CA ASP A 112 13.96 -18.52 -11.47
C ASP A 112 12.78 -18.83 -10.54
N TYR A 113 11.56 -18.35 -10.86
CA TYR A 113 10.36 -18.51 -10.03
C TYR A 113 9.07 -18.79 -10.82
N GLY A 114 8.28 -19.78 -10.37
CA GLY A 114 6.95 -20.08 -10.91
C GLY A 114 6.85 -21.42 -11.65
N GLN A 115 5.73 -21.66 -12.34
CA GLN A 115 5.44 -22.95 -13.00
C GLN A 115 6.37 -23.31 -14.17
N SER A 116 7.13 -22.33 -14.68
CA SER A 116 8.05 -22.50 -15.82
C SER A 116 9.50 -22.30 -15.43
N CYS A 117 9.86 -22.45 -14.14
CA CYS A 117 11.26 -22.32 -13.74
C CYS A 117 12.11 -23.45 -14.34
N GLU A 118 13.26 -23.08 -14.89
CA GLU A 118 14.26 -24.06 -15.33
C GLU A 118 15.03 -24.58 -14.10
N LYS A 119 15.60 -25.79 -14.23
CA LYS A 119 16.14 -26.65 -13.17
C LYS A 119 16.87 -25.91 -12.01
N PRO A 120 16.84 -26.48 -10.78
CA PRO A 120 17.60 -25.94 -9.66
C PRO A 120 19.10 -25.80 -9.99
N ASP A 121 19.72 -24.71 -9.54
CA ASP A 121 21.16 -24.37 -9.75
C ASP A 121 22.13 -25.45 -9.24
N MET A 122 21.63 -26.41 -8.47
CA MET A 122 22.39 -27.46 -7.83
C MET A 122 21.70 -28.82 -8.00
N PRO A 123 22.48 -29.92 -8.01
CA PRO A 123 21.92 -31.27 -8.05
C PRO A 123 20.99 -31.50 -6.85
N VAL A 124 19.89 -32.24 -7.09
CA VAL A 124 18.87 -32.54 -6.08
C VAL A 124 19.47 -33.19 -4.83
N GLU A 125 20.46 -34.07 -5.00
CA GLU A 125 21.17 -34.74 -3.91
C GLU A 125 21.88 -33.75 -2.98
N VAL A 126 22.53 -32.73 -3.56
CA VAL A 126 23.23 -31.69 -2.79
C VAL A 126 22.22 -30.81 -2.07
N LEU A 127 21.09 -30.50 -2.74
CA LEU A 127 20.00 -29.73 -2.14
C LEU A 127 19.41 -30.45 -0.93
N ASP A 128 19.12 -31.75 -1.06
CA ASP A 128 18.57 -32.55 0.03
C ASP A 128 19.56 -32.68 1.18
N LYS A 129 20.86 -32.82 0.89
CA LYS A 129 21.90 -32.81 1.92
C LYS A 129 21.91 -31.46 2.67
N MET A 130 21.96 -30.34 1.95
CA MET A 130 21.93 -29.01 2.56
C MET A 130 20.67 -28.76 3.38
N LYS A 131 19.50 -29.20 2.87
CA LYS A 131 18.23 -29.12 3.60
C LYS A 131 18.30 -29.91 4.90
N ASN A 132 18.85 -31.12 4.88
CA ASN A 132 18.98 -31.96 6.07
C ASN A 132 19.95 -31.35 7.07
N ASP A 133 21.08 -30.83 6.62
CA ASP A 133 22.06 -30.16 7.48
C ASP A 133 21.49 -28.89 8.12
N PHE A 134 20.72 -28.12 7.36
CA PHE A 134 19.99 -26.97 7.88
C PHE A 134 18.95 -27.39 8.93
N MET A 135 18.13 -28.41 8.65
CA MET A 135 17.15 -28.92 9.61
C MET A 135 17.80 -29.47 10.89
N LYS A 136 18.98 -30.07 10.80
CA LYS A 136 19.78 -30.47 11.97
C LYS A 136 20.26 -29.24 12.75
N SER A 137 20.71 -28.18 12.07
CA SER A 137 21.17 -26.95 12.73
C SER A 137 20.06 -26.26 13.54
N LEU A 138 18.80 -26.38 13.10
CA LEU A 138 17.62 -25.86 13.80
C LEU A 138 17.21 -26.71 15.02
N LYS A 139 17.55 -28.00 15.04
CA LYS A 139 17.27 -28.88 16.17
C LYS A 139 18.29 -28.60 17.28
N LYS A 140 17.83 -27.88 18.30
CA LYS A 140 18.57 -27.64 19.55
C LYS A 140 18.04 -28.50 20.67
N THR A 141 18.94 -29.03 21.50
CA THR A 141 18.57 -29.73 22.75
C THR A 141 18.03 -28.74 23.78
N ASP A 142 17.31 -29.23 24.79
CA ASP A 142 16.73 -28.35 25.81
C ASP A 142 17.81 -27.65 26.66
N GLU A 143 18.96 -28.30 26.85
CA GLU A 143 20.14 -27.71 27.51
C GLU A 143 20.71 -26.53 26.71
N GLU A 144 20.88 -26.70 25.40
CA GLU A 144 21.33 -25.63 24.51
C GLU A 144 20.36 -24.45 24.49
N ARG A 145 19.04 -24.73 24.51
CA ARG A 145 18.01 -23.69 24.58
C ARG A 145 18.12 -22.90 25.88
N ALA A 146 18.35 -23.55 27.01
CA ALA A 146 18.53 -22.88 28.31
C ALA A 146 19.79 -22.00 28.34
N ILE A 147 20.89 -22.46 27.72
CA ILE A 147 22.12 -21.66 27.59
C ILE A 147 21.86 -20.41 26.74
N ILE A 148 21.18 -20.59 25.60
CA ILE A 148 20.84 -19.50 24.68
C ILE A 148 19.93 -18.46 25.36
N GLU A 149 18.94 -18.91 26.11
CA GLU A 149 18.06 -18.04 26.89
C GLU A 149 18.87 -17.19 27.88
N ARG A 150 19.72 -17.83 28.69
CA ARG A 150 20.56 -17.12 29.67
C ARG A 150 21.49 -16.10 29.01
N LYS A 151 22.13 -16.46 27.89
CA LYS A 151 23.01 -15.54 27.15
C LYS A 151 22.25 -14.34 26.60
N THR A 152 20.99 -14.52 26.22
CA THR A 152 20.22 -13.50 25.50
C THR A 152 19.12 -12.82 26.31
N ILE A 153 19.23 -12.89 27.65
CA ILE A 153 18.35 -12.26 28.63
C ILE A 153 18.12 -10.76 28.37
N LEU A 154 19.14 -10.03 27.93
CA LEU A 154 19.07 -8.58 27.71
C LEU A 154 18.37 -8.19 26.39
N GLN A 155 17.86 -9.17 25.63
CA GLN A 155 17.07 -8.99 24.42
C GLN A 155 17.72 -8.00 23.44
N SER A 156 17.06 -6.88 23.13
CA SER A 156 17.53 -5.87 22.17
C SER A 156 18.86 -5.21 22.53
N ALA A 157 19.28 -5.27 23.80
CA ALA A 157 20.55 -4.72 24.23
C ALA A 157 21.72 -5.71 24.02
N ASN A 158 21.46 -6.96 23.66
CA ASN A 158 22.48 -7.96 23.32
C ASN A 158 22.57 -8.15 21.79
N GLY A 159 23.78 -8.04 21.25
CA GLY A 159 24.07 -8.31 19.84
C GLY A 159 23.74 -9.74 19.42
N GLU A 160 24.04 -10.75 20.26
CA GLU A 160 23.74 -12.16 19.97
C GLU A 160 22.24 -12.40 19.79
N TRP A 161 21.40 -11.74 20.61
CA TRP A 161 19.95 -11.84 20.49
C TRP A 161 19.46 -11.29 19.14
N LEU A 162 20.06 -10.20 18.66
CA LEU A 162 19.72 -9.61 17.36
C LEU A 162 20.13 -10.53 16.20
N GLU A 163 21.30 -11.17 16.27
CA GLU A 163 21.77 -12.11 15.26
C GLU A 163 20.88 -13.37 15.19
N MET A 164 20.55 -13.96 16.33
CA MET A 164 19.62 -15.09 16.37
C MET A 164 18.23 -14.68 15.86
N ARG A 165 17.75 -13.49 16.21
CA ARG A 165 16.45 -13.00 15.74
C ARG A 165 16.40 -12.79 14.22
N ARG A 166 17.54 -12.53 13.57
CA ARG A 166 17.62 -12.40 12.10
C ARG A 166 17.53 -13.77 11.40
N SER A 167 18.03 -14.83 12.02
CA SER A 167 18.00 -16.19 11.47
C SER A 167 16.69 -16.95 11.78
N LEU A 168 15.88 -16.47 12.74
CA LEU A 168 14.68 -17.15 13.21
C LEU A 168 13.37 -16.50 12.78
N LEU A 169 12.35 -17.33 12.51
CA LEU A 169 10.97 -16.86 12.35
C LEU A 169 10.35 -16.59 13.72
N THR A 170 10.37 -15.33 14.14
CA THR A 170 9.83 -14.93 15.45
C THR A 170 8.31 -14.83 15.48
N ALA A 171 7.72 -15.07 16.66
CA ALA A 171 6.27 -15.01 16.87
C ALA A 171 5.63 -13.70 16.37
N SER A 172 6.26 -12.54 16.64
CA SER A 172 5.80 -11.23 16.17
C SER A 172 5.79 -11.08 14.64
N ASN A 173 6.65 -11.82 13.92
CA ASN A 173 6.72 -11.78 12.46
C ASN A 173 5.90 -12.89 11.80
N PHE A 174 5.60 -13.96 12.53
CA PHE A 174 4.89 -15.15 12.02
C PHE A 174 3.58 -14.79 11.34
N ALA A 175 2.71 -14.03 12.01
CA ALA A 175 1.40 -13.64 11.46
C ALA A 175 1.53 -12.84 10.15
N ARG A 176 2.59 -12.04 10.01
CA ARG A 176 2.84 -11.24 8.80
C ARG A 176 3.34 -12.09 7.64
N VAL A 177 4.09 -13.15 7.92
CA VAL A 177 4.56 -14.10 6.91
C VAL A 177 3.40 -14.95 6.40
N VAL A 178 2.60 -15.52 7.31
CA VAL A 178 1.44 -16.37 6.94
C VAL A 178 0.43 -15.59 6.08
N LYS A 179 0.09 -14.35 6.46
CA LYS A 179 -0.85 -13.51 5.70
C LYS A 179 -0.38 -13.11 4.30
N LYS A 180 0.90 -13.27 3.97
CA LYS A 180 1.43 -13.00 2.62
C LYS A 180 1.44 -14.24 1.72
N ALA A 181 1.31 -15.43 2.30
CA ALA A 181 1.29 -16.69 1.57
C ALA A 181 -0.11 -17.05 1.02
N TYR A 182 -1.14 -16.32 1.46
CA TYR A 182 -2.52 -16.35 0.95
C TYR A 182 -2.82 -15.06 0.19
#